data_AF-A0A9D8DEF2-F1
#
_entry.id   AF-A0A9D8DEF2-F1
#
_cell.length_a   1.000
_cell.length_b   1.000
_cell.length_c   1.000
_cell.angle_alpha   90.00
_cell.angle_beta   90.00
_cell.angle_gamma   90.00
#
_symmetry.space_group_name_H-M   'P 1'
#
loop_
_entity.id
_entity.type
_entity.pdbx_description
1 polymer ?
#
loop_
_entity_poly.entity_id
_entity_poly.type
_entity_poly.pdbx_seq_one_letter_code
_entity_poly.pdbx_strand_id
1 'polypeptide(L)'
;MTGCTVVLPPAGSRGGVWVMGGGPGTRETDGMSPHSRSEGPTAVLLTGGSAFGLAAADGVARWLEERERGTWTPAGPVPLVPTAVVYDLPSGDPKARPGPDDG
;
A
#
# COMPACT_ATOMS: atom_id res chain seq x y z
N MET A 1 -12.80 -8.91 -12.76
CA MET A 1 -13.38 -7.70 -12.15
C MET A 1 -12.63 -7.49 -10.85
N THR A 2 -11.84 -6.43 -10.76
CA THR A 2 -10.94 -6.13 -9.64
C THR A 2 -10.66 -4.63 -9.62
N GLY A 3 -9.89 -4.14 -8.65
CA GLY A 3 -9.46 -2.74 -8.59
C GLY A 3 -8.65 -2.39 -7.35
N CYS A 4 -8.29 -1.11 -7.25
CA CYS A 4 -7.53 -0.53 -6.15
C CYS A 4 -8.34 0.59 -5.47
N THR A 5 -8.09 0.79 -4.17
CA THR A 5 -8.55 1.95 -3.40
C THR A 5 -7.38 2.49 -2.62
N VAL A 6 -7.02 3.75 -2.88
CA VAL A 6 -5.95 4.46 -2.19
C VAL A 6 -6.54 5.47 -1.22
N VAL A 7 -6.12 5.40 0.04
CA VAL A 7 -6.43 6.41 1.05
C VAL A 7 -5.22 7.33 1.18
N LEU A 8 -5.42 8.61 0.87
CA LEU A 8 -4.42 9.68 1.03
C LEU A 8 -4.74 10.48 2.29
N PRO A 9 -4.12 10.17 3.44
CA PRO A 9 -4.35 10.94 4.65
C PRO A 9 -3.72 12.34 4.55
N PRO A 10 -4.19 13.31 5.36
CA PRO A 10 -3.49 14.58 5.55
C PRO A 10 -2.03 14.37 6.00
N ALA A 11 -1.15 15.31 5.67
CA ALA A 11 0.25 15.25 6.10
C ALA A 11 0.38 15.18 7.63
N GLY A 12 1.32 14.38 8.13
CA GLY A 12 1.54 14.16 9.57
C GLY A 12 0.53 13.22 10.25
N SER A 13 -0.36 12.58 9.48
CA SER A 13 -1.28 11.58 10.03
C SER A 13 -0.51 10.36 10.54
N ARG A 14 -0.80 9.95 11.77
CA ARG A 14 -0.28 8.70 12.35
C ARG A 14 -1.22 7.54 12.05
N GLY A 15 -0.68 6.34 12.04
CA GLY A 15 -1.48 5.13 11.94
C GLY A 15 -0.81 3.94 12.59
N GLY A 16 -1.59 2.86 12.71
CA GLY A 16 -1.13 1.55 13.14
C GLY A 16 -1.87 0.48 12.34
N VAL A 17 -1.39 -0.76 12.40
CA VAL A 17 -2.00 -1.89 11.72
C VAL A 17 -2.24 -3.04 12.71
N TRP A 18 -3.36 -3.73 12.53
CA TRP A 18 -3.73 -4.89 13.32
C TRP A 18 -4.28 -5.96 12.37
N VAL A 19 -3.59 -7.10 12.26
CA VAL A 19 -3.91 -8.17 11.32
C VAL A 19 -4.34 -9.40 12.11
N MET A 20 -5.59 -9.83 11.92
CA MET A 20 -6.18 -10.98 12.65
C MET A 20 -6.49 -12.19 11.77
N GLY A 21 -6.47 -12.04 10.44
CA GLY A 21 -6.76 -13.15 9.52
C GLY A 21 -5.58 -14.13 9.41
N GLY A 22 -5.87 -15.43 9.28
CA GLY A 22 -4.84 -16.47 9.16
C GLY A 22 -4.16 -16.58 7.78
N GLY A 23 -4.66 -15.87 6.77
CA GLY A 23 -4.06 -15.81 5.43
C GLY A 23 -3.87 -14.37 4.94
N PRO A 24 -3.04 -13.56 5.63
CA PRO A 24 -2.85 -12.17 5.25
C PRO A 24 -2.00 -12.06 3.98
N GLY A 25 -2.35 -11.11 3.11
CA GLY A 25 -1.48 -10.61 2.05
C GLY A 25 -1.24 -9.13 2.28
N THR A 26 -0.05 -8.80 2.79
CA THR A 26 0.28 -7.44 3.20
C THR A 26 1.66 -7.01 2.72
N ARG A 27 1.88 -5.70 2.66
CA ARG A 27 3.18 -5.07 2.43
C ARG A 27 3.36 -3.91 3.41
N GLU A 28 4.60 -3.71 3.87
CA GLU A 28 5.03 -2.56 4.71
C GLU A 28 4.33 -2.43 6.07
N THR A 29 3.76 -3.51 6.59
CA THR A 29 3.05 -3.49 7.89
C THR A 29 3.99 -3.31 9.08
N ASP A 30 5.23 -3.77 9.01
CA ASP A 30 6.22 -3.56 10.08
C ASP A 30 6.56 -2.07 10.27
N GLY A 31 6.49 -1.29 9.18
CA GLY A 31 6.65 0.17 9.22
C GLY A 31 5.58 0.88 10.05
N MET A 32 4.43 0.23 10.28
CA MET A 32 3.30 0.74 11.07
C MET A 32 3.34 0.32 12.54
N SER A 33 4.39 -0.39 12.97
CA SER A 33 4.61 -0.73 14.38
C SER A 33 4.88 0.54 15.21
N PRO A 34 4.39 0.62 16.47
CA PRO A 34 4.77 1.72 17.36
C PRO A 34 6.26 1.73 17.71
N HIS A 35 6.99 0.65 17.42
CA HIS A 35 8.44 0.55 17.58
C HIS A 35 9.21 0.98 16.31
N SER A 36 8.51 1.24 15.21
CA SER A 36 9.07 1.79 13.99
C SER A 36 9.45 3.25 14.18
N ARG A 37 10.44 3.72 13.42
CA ARG A 37 10.78 5.15 13.32
C ARG A 37 9.87 5.91 12.36
N SER A 38 8.92 5.23 11.71
CA SER A 38 7.97 5.86 10.80
C SER A 38 7.12 6.92 11.51
N GLU A 39 6.88 8.02 10.81
CA GLU A 39 5.98 9.09 11.26
C GLU A 39 4.50 8.79 10.91
N GLY A 40 4.26 7.74 10.11
CA GLY A 40 2.94 7.34 9.65
C GLY A 40 2.91 7.00 8.16
N PRO A 41 1.78 6.49 7.65
CA PRO A 41 1.65 6.13 6.25
C PRO A 41 1.53 7.39 5.39
N THR A 42 2.24 7.43 4.27
CA THR A 42 2.04 8.46 3.24
C THR A 42 0.73 8.23 2.49
N ALA A 43 0.40 6.96 2.27
CA ALA A 43 -0.88 6.48 1.76
C ALA A 43 -1.15 5.06 2.29
N VAL A 44 -2.39 4.59 2.19
CA VAL A 44 -2.75 3.19 2.44
C VAL A 44 -3.43 2.64 1.19
N LEU A 45 -3.01 1.46 0.73
CA LEU A 45 -3.60 0.81 -0.44
C LEU A 45 -4.40 -0.43 -0.02
N LEU A 46 -5.64 -0.51 -0.50
CA LEU A 46 -6.47 -1.70 -0.47
C LEU A 46 -6.68 -2.17 -1.91
N THR A 47 -6.38 -3.43 -2.21
CA THR A 47 -6.39 -3.91 -3.60
C THR A 47 -6.91 -5.34 -3.73
N GLY A 48 -7.54 -5.63 -4.87
CA GLY A 48 -7.82 -7.00 -5.29
C GLY A 48 -6.58 -7.71 -5.81
N GLY A 49 -6.76 -8.87 -6.43
CA GLY A 49 -5.70 -9.65 -7.07
C GLY A 49 -4.92 -10.58 -6.13
N SER A 50 -5.35 -10.74 -4.87
CA SER A 50 -4.61 -11.48 -3.85
C SER A 50 -3.15 -10.97 -3.74
N ALA A 51 -2.20 -11.82 -3.36
CA ALA A 51 -0.79 -11.46 -3.20
C ALA A 51 -0.18 -10.78 -4.45
N PHE A 52 -0.69 -11.06 -5.66
CA PHE A 52 -0.22 -10.41 -6.88
C PHE A 52 -0.52 -8.92 -6.91
N GLY A 53 -1.66 -8.51 -6.34
CA GLY A 53 -2.08 -7.11 -6.28
C GLY A 53 -1.17 -6.22 -5.43
N LEU A 54 -0.30 -6.80 -4.60
CA LEU A 54 0.70 -6.03 -3.83
C LEU A 54 1.64 -5.22 -4.75
N ALA A 55 1.78 -5.60 -6.02
CA ALA A 55 2.55 -4.86 -7.02
C ALA A 55 1.97 -3.46 -7.30
N ALA A 56 0.65 -3.25 -7.11
CA ALA A 56 0.05 -1.93 -7.28
C ALA A 56 0.60 -0.89 -6.30
N ALA A 57 1.16 -1.30 -5.16
CA ALA A 57 1.80 -0.39 -4.20
C ALA A 57 3.00 0.36 -4.80
N ASP A 58 3.68 -0.21 -5.79
CA ASP A 58 4.82 0.44 -6.46
C ASP A 58 4.36 1.64 -7.29
N GLY A 59 3.16 1.56 -7.89
CA GLY A 59 2.51 2.68 -8.58
C GLY A 59 2.20 3.85 -7.66
N VAL A 60 1.57 3.54 -6.52
CA VAL A 60 1.27 4.52 -5.46
C VAL A 60 2.55 5.17 -4.95
N ALA A 61 3.59 4.39 -4.68
CA ALA A 61 4.87 4.91 -4.20
C ALA A 61 5.52 5.85 -5.24
N ARG A 62 5.57 5.44 -6.51
CA ARG A 62 6.06 6.29 -7.62
C ARG A 62 5.28 7.61 -7.69
N TRP A 63 3.95 7.55 -7.66
CA TRP A 63 3.10 8.74 -7.74
C TRP A 63 3.31 9.72 -6.58
N LEU A 64 3.56 9.19 -5.37
CA LEU A 64 3.85 9.97 -4.17
C LEU A 64 5.25 10.59 -4.21
N GLU A 65 6.26 9.83 -4.64
CA GLU A 65 7.63 10.30 -4.80
C GLU A 65 7.70 11.47 -5.81
N GLU A 66 7.07 11.32 -6.98
CA GLU A 66 6.95 12.37 -8.01
C GLU A 66 6.31 13.68 -7.50
N ARG A 67 5.57 13.60 -6.38
CA ARG A 67 4.88 14.74 -5.74
C ARG A 67 5.55 15.18 -4.45
N GLU A 68 6.77 14.74 -4.22
CA GLU A 68 7.56 15.07 -3.04
C GLU A 68 6.87 14.69 -1.72
N ARG A 69 6.08 13.61 -1.74
CA ARG A 69 5.36 13.11 -0.57
C ARG A 69 6.01 11.85 -0.02
N GLY A 70 6.46 11.92 1.23
CA GLY A 70 7.06 10.79 1.94
C GLY A 70 7.88 11.25 3.13
N THR A 71 8.53 10.32 3.80
CA THR A 71 9.52 10.63 4.83
C THR A 71 10.79 11.12 4.15
N TRP A 72 11.24 12.32 4.49
CA TRP A 72 12.44 12.90 3.87
C TRP A 72 13.72 12.23 4.36
N THR A 73 14.54 11.81 3.41
CA THR A 73 15.89 11.30 3.63
C THR A 73 16.90 12.14 2.86
N PRO A 74 18.23 11.98 3.09
CA PRO A 74 19.24 12.63 2.26
C PRO A 74 19.17 12.29 0.76
N ALA A 75 18.47 11.21 0.39
CA ALA A 75 18.30 10.77 -1.00
C ALA A 75 16.97 11.20 -1.63
N GLY A 76 16.09 11.89 -0.89
CA GLY A 76 14.75 12.27 -1.33
C GLY A 76 13.63 11.72 -0.43
N PRO A 77 12.36 11.95 -0.82
CA PRO A 77 11.20 11.45 -0.09
C PRO A 77 11.05 9.94 -0.29
N VAL A 78 10.88 9.20 0.81
CA VAL A 78 10.59 7.76 0.80
C VAL A 78 9.15 7.56 1.25
N PRO A 79 8.21 7.27 0.34
CA PRO A 79 6.82 7.02 0.69
C PRO A 79 6.67 5.70 1.45
N LEU A 80 5.89 5.72 2.54
CA LEU A 80 5.44 4.50 3.22
C LEU A 80 4.03 4.19 2.76
N VAL A 81 3.85 3.05 2.07
CA VAL A 81 2.55 2.62 1.51
C VAL A 81 2.15 1.23 2.05
N PRO A 82 1.65 1.14 3.30
CA PRO A 82 1.11 -0.10 3.82
C PRO A 82 -0.06 -0.56 2.95
N THR A 83 -0.01 -1.83 2.56
CA THR A 83 -0.97 -2.41 1.61
C THR A 83 -1.57 -3.68 2.17
N ALA A 84 -2.86 -3.87 1.93
CA ALA A 84 -3.57 -5.12 2.20
C ALA A 84 -4.39 -5.55 0.98
N VAL A 85 -4.46 -6.87 0.75
CA VAL A 85 -5.15 -7.43 -0.42
C VAL A 85 -6.37 -8.26 -0.03
N VAL A 86 -7.30 -8.39 -0.96
CA VAL A 86 -8.38 -9.37 -0.92
C VAL A 86 -8.22 -10.42 -2.03
N TYR A 87 -8.72 -11.63 -1.79
CA TYR A 87 -8.77 -12.68 -2.80
C TYR A 87 -10.06 -12.53 -3.63
N ASP A 88 -9.94 -12.01 -4.84
CA ASP A 88 -11.03 -11.84 -5.80
C ASP A 88 -10.77 -12.54 -7.14
N LEU A 89 -9.72 -13.38 -7.24
CA LEU A 89 -9.32 -14.06 -8.48
C LEU A 89 -10.45 -14.84 -9.21
N PRO A 90 -11.43 -15.46 -8.51
CA PRO A 90 -12.57 -16.10 -9.17
C PRO A 90 -13.58 -15.12 -9.79
N SER A 91 -13.49 -13.83 -9.47
CA SER A 91 -14.40 -12.79 -9.94
C SER A 91 -14.01 -12.33 -11.35
N GLY A 92 -14.18 -13.19 -12.35
CA GLY A 92 -13.85 -12.92 -13.75
C GLY A 92 -12.51 -13.53 -14.17
N ASP A 93 -11.71 -12.81 -14.96
CA ASP A 93 -10.40 -13.30 -15.43
C ASP A 93 -9.37 -13.32 -14.29
N PRO A 94 -8.85 -14.49 -13.86
CA PRO A 94 -7.84 -14.60 -12.80
C PRO A 94 -6.48 -13.99 -13.16
N LYS A 95 -6.25 -13.66 -14.43
CA LYS A 95 -5.03 -12.97 -14.89
C LYS A 95 -5.16 -11.46 -14.84
N ALA A 96 -6.38 -10.91 -14.92
CA ALA A 96 -6.67 -9.49 -14.76
C ALA A 96 -6.57 -9.10 -13.28
N ARG A 97 -5.37 -8.67 -12.87
CA ARG A 97 -5.00 -8.36 -11.48
C ARG A 97 -4.30 -6.99 -11.43
N PRO A 98 -4.50 -6.17 -10.38
CA PRO A 98 -3.86 -4.86 -10.32
C PRO A 98 -2.33 -4.93 -10.30
N GLY A 99 -1.69 -4.07 -11.08
CA GLY A 99 -0.25 -3.87 -11.12
C GLY A 99 0.14 -2.40 -10.89
N PRO A 100 1.44 -2.05 -11.06
CA PRO A 100 1.94 -0.70 -10.79
C PRO A 100 1.26 0.43 -11.57
N ASP A 101 0.66 0.15 -12.72
CA ASP A 101 -0.04 1.18 -13.50
C ASP A 101 -1.53 1.33 -13.13
N ASP A 102 -2.06 0.44 -12.29
CA ASP A 102 -3.43 0.49 -11.76
C ASP A 102 -3.51 1.13 -10.36
N GLY A 103 -2.36 1.24 -9.68
CA GLY A 103 -2.22 1.74 -8.31
C GLY A 103 -2.03 3.25 -8.20
#